data_AF-A0A524Q4F1-F1
#
_entry.id   AF-A0A524Q4F1-F1
#
_cell.length_a   1.000
_cell.length_b   1.000
_cell.length_c   1.000
_cell.angle_alpha   90.00
_cell.angle_beta   90.00
_cell.angle_gamma   90.00
#
_symmetry.space_group_name_H-M   'P 1'
#
loop_
_entity.id
_entity.type
_entity.pdbx_description
1 polymer ?
#
loop_
_entity_poly.entity_id
_entity_poly.type
_entity_poly.pdbx_seq_one_letter_code
_entity_poly.pdbx_strand_id
1 'polypeptide(L)'
;MRLWLPLLVLVAWLLAALLGPLLPTDPNRIELAEILAGPSGVAWLGHDELGRPVLQRLVAGARTSFLVAFAVVSVSLLAGTFIGIVSAWIGGLWD
;
A
#
# COMPACT_ATOMS: atom_id res chain seq x y z
N MET A 1 -11.76 5.74 22.45
CA MET A 1 -10.75 6.04 21.41
C MET A 1 -11.46 6.15 20.07
N ARG A 2 -11.32 7.28 19.35
CA ARG A 2 -12.07 7.54 18.11
C ARG A 2 -11.40 6.82 16.92
N LEU A 3 -11.54 5.50 16.84
CA LEU A 3 -10.89 4.65 15.82
C LEU A 3 -11.44 4.83 14.40
N TRP A 4 -12.49 5.64 14.21
CA TRP A 4 -13.16 5.76 12.92
C TRP A 4 -12.33 6.51 11.88
N LEU A 5 -11.52 7.49 12.30
CA LEU A 5 -10.64 8.22 11.39
C LEU A 5 -9.58 7.32 10.74
N PRO A 6 -8.75 6.56 11.47
CA PRO A 6 -7.77 5.68 10.85
C PRO A 6 -8.43 4.58 10.01
N LEU A 7 -9.57 4.04 10.47
CA LEU A 7 -10.31 3.04 9.71
C LEU A 7 -10.79 3.59 8.36
N LEU A 8 -11.34 4.81 8.35
CA LEU A 8 -11.80 5.46 7.12
C LEU A 8 -10.64 5.66 6.13
N VAL A 9 -9.48 6.13 6.60
CA VAL A 9 -8.29 6.33 5.76
C VAL A 9 -7.81 4.99 5.17
N LEU A 10 -7.75 3.94 5.99
CA LEU A 10 -7.35 2.61 5.53
C LEU A 10 -8.31 2.04 4.48
N VAL A 11 -9.62 2.15 4.73
CA VAL A 11 -10.65 1.68 3.79
C VAL A 11 -10.58 2.46 2.48
N ALA A 12 -10.37 3.79 2.52
CA ALA A 12 -10.23 4.60 1.32
C ALA A 12 -9.03 4.15 0.47
N TRP A 13 -7.86 3.94 1.10
CA TRP A 13 -6.67 3.46 0.39
C TRP A 13 -6.80 2.01 -0.10
N LEU A 14 -7.48 1.15 0.64
CA LEU A 14 -7.77 -0.22 0.21
C LEU A 14 -8.66 -0.21 -1.03
N LEU A 15 -9.71 0.61 -1.05
CA LEU A 15 -10.57 0.78 -2.22
C LEU A 15 -9.79 1.34 -3.41
N ALA A 16 -8.93 2.34 -3.20
CA ALA A 16 -8.07 2.86 -4.25
C ALA A 16 -7.13 1.78 -4.82
N ALA A 17 -6.53 0.95 -3.97
CA ALA A 17 -5.65 -0.15 -4.38
C ALA A 17 -6.38 -1.25 -5.18
N LEU A 18 -7.63 -1.55 -4.83
CA LEU A 18 -8.46 -2.57 -5.50
C LEU A 18 -9.08 -2.08 -6.80
N LEU A 19 -9.57 -0.83 -6.81
CA LEU A 19 -10.26 -0.23 -7.95
C LEU A 19 -9.29 0.44 -8.94
N GLY A 20 -8.09 0.82 -8.50
CA GLY A 20 -7.07 1.46 -9.33
C GLY A 20 -6.78 0.75 -10.66
N PRO A 21 -6.60 -0.59 -10.70
CA PRO A 21 -6.39 -1.33 -11.94
C PRO A 21 -7.55 -1.30 -12.93
N LEU A 22 -8.77 -0.94 -12.49
CA LEU A 22 -9.93 -0.81 -13.38
C LEU A 22 -9.90 0.52 -14.14
N LEU A 23 -9.11 1.50 -13.68
CA LEU A 23 -8.93 2.77 -14.37
C LEU A 23 -7.90 2.58 -15.50
N PRO A 24 -8.18 3.06 -16.72
CA PRO A 24 -7.25 3.00 -17.85
C PRO A 24 -6.15 4.05 -17.68
N THR A 25 -5.28 3.85 -16.71
CA THR A 25 -4.16 4.75 -16.37
C THR A 25 -2.83 4.03 -16.53
N ASP A 26 -1.83 4.71 -17.12
CA ASP A 26 -0.45 4.24 -17.17
C ASP A 26 0.42 5.05 -16.18
N PRO A 27 0.56 4.59 -14.93
CA PRO A 27 1.27 5.34 -13.88
C PRO A 27 2.78 5.47 -14.14
N ASN A 28 3.33 4.71 -15.09
CA ASN A 28 4.76 4.72 -15.40
C ASN A 28 5.10 5.48 -16.69
N ARG A 29 4.09 5.98 -17.41
CA ARG A 29 4.28 6.81 -18.60
C ARG A 29 4.95 8.13 -18.23
N ILE A 30 6.11 8.36 -18.83
CA ILE A 30 6.95 9.55 -18.61
C ILE A 30 6.54 10.63 -19.62
N GLU A 31 6.21 11.82 -19.15
CA GLU A 31 5.92 12.98 -20.01
C GLU A 31 6.88 14.13 -19.68
N LEU A 32 7.94 14.28 -20.48
CA LEU A 32 9.02 15.26 -20.23
C LEU A 32 8.53 16.71 -20.16
N ALA A 33 7.45 17.04 -20.88
CA ALA A 33 6.86 18.38 -20.89
C ALA A 33 6.21 18.76 -19.54
N GLU A 34 5.86 17.76 -18.73
CA GLU A 34 5.12 17.91 -17.47
C GLU A 34 6.03 17.72 -16.25
N ILE A 35 7.36 17.71 -16.41
CA ILE A 35 8.30 17.59 -15.28
C ILE A 35 8.04 18.69 -14.25
N LEU A 36 7.76 18.28 -13.00
CA LEU A 36 7.44 19.17 -11.89
C LEU A 36 6.26 20.11 -12.16
N ALA A 37 5.39 19.76 -13.11
CA ALA A 37 4.16 20.50 -13.33
C ALA A 37 3.25 20.41 -12.09
N GLY A 38 2.72 21.55 -11.69
CA GLY A 38 1.86 21.66 -10.51
C GLY A 38 0.51 20.96 -10.68
N PRO A 39 -0.32 20.97 -9.61
CA PRO A 39 -1.67 20.42 -9.66
C PRO A 39 -2.52 21.03 -10.78
N SER A 40 -3.19 20.17 -11.55
CA SER A 40 -4.09 20.55 -12.63
C SER A 40 -5.37 19.70 -12.61
N GLY A 41 -6.38 20.07 -13.40
CA GLY A 41 -7.61 19.29 -13.51
C GLY A 41 -7.38 17.86 -14.03
N VAL A 42 -6.28 17.64 -14.77
CA VAL A 42 -5.88 16.33 -15.31
C VAL A 42 -4.96 15.59 -14.33
N ALA A 43 -4.06 16.31 -13.65
CA ALA A 43 -3.15 15.76 -12.65
C ALA A 43 -3.39 16.44 -11.29
N TRP A 44 -4.33 15.90 -10.50
CA TRP A 44 -4.78 16.55 -9.26
C TRP A 44 -3.69 16.77 -8.21
N LEU A 45 -2.63 15.96 -8.24
CA LEU A 45 -1.47 16.09 -7.35
C LEU A 45 -0.20 16.54 -8.10
N GLY A 46 -0.35 16.95 -9.36
CA GLY A 46 0.76 17.31 -10.24
C GLY A 46 1.57 16.09 -10.71
N HIS A 47 2.79 16.38 -11.16
CA HIS A 47 3.74 15.43 -11.71
C HIS A 47 5.05 15.40 -10.91
N ASP A 48 5.77 14.27 -10.97
CA ASP A 48 7.05 14.08 -10.29
C ASP A 48 8.26 14.58 -11.12
N GLU A 49 9.49 14.30 -10.68
CA GLU A 49 10.72 14.68 -11.40
C GLU A 49 10.88 14.01 -12.78
N LEU A 50 10.10 12.99 -13.09
CA LEU A 50 10.07 12.34 -14.41
C LEU A 50 8.83 12.73 -15.22
N GLY A 51 8.02 13.69 -14.74
CA GLY A 51 6.80 14.11 -15.43
C GLY A 51 5.69 13.04 -15.39
N ARG A 52 5.68 12.18 -14.37
CA ARG A 52 4.64 11.15 -14.19
C ARG A 52 3.56 11.65 -13.21
N PRO A 53 2.26 11.38 -13.45
CA PRO A 53 1.18 11.85 -12.57
C PRO A 53 1.27 11.26 -11.16
N VAL A 54 1.44 12.11 -10.13
CA VAL A 54 1.69 11.67 -8.75
C VAL A 54 0.53 10.84 -8.19
N LEU A 55 -0.72 11.25 -8.45
CA LEU A 55 -1.90 10.54 -7.95
C LEU A 55 -1.97 9.09 -8.46
N GLN A 56 -1.71 8.89 -9.75
CA GLN A 56 -1.73 7.55 -10.35
C GLN A 56 -0.61 6.67 -9.76
N ARG A 57 0.57 7.24 -9.52
CA ARG A 57 1.68 6.55 -8.85
C ARG A 57 1.35 6.19 -7.41
N LEU A 58 0.66 7.06 -6.67
CA LEU A 58 0.23 6.77 -5.30
C LEU A 58 -0.79 5.62 -5.26
N VAL A 59 -1.77 5.61 -6.16
CA VAL A 59 -2.75 4.52 -6.26
C VAL A 59 -2.08 3.19 -6.62
N ALA A 60 -1.17 3.21 -7.60
CA ALA A 60 -0.38 2.02 -7.96
C ALA A 60 0.52 1.55 -6.81
N GLY A 61 1.16 2.49 -6.10
CA GLY A 61 1.99 2.22 -4.93
C GLY A 61 1.21 1.64 -3.76
N ALA A 62 -0.02 2.11 -3.52
CA ALA A 62 -0.88 1.60 -2.46
C ALA A 62 -1.13 0.09 -2.63
N ARG A 63 -1.41 -0.38 -3.85
CA ARG A 63 -1.57 -1.81 -4.14
C ARG A 63 -0.34 -2.61 -3.76
N THR A 64 0.85 -2.16 -4.16
CA THR A 64 2.11 -2.83 -3.80
C THR A 64 2.30 -2.85 -2.29
N SER A 65 2.04 -1.75 -1.59
CA SER A 65 2.14 -1.67 -0.13
C SER A 65 1.22 -2.66 0.57
N PHE A 66 -0.04 -2.77 0.14
CA PHE A 66 -0.98 -3.75 0.70
C PHE A 66 -0.54 -5.21 0.44
N LEU A 67 -0.05 -5.52 -0.76
CA LEU A 67 0.46 -6.85 -1.09
C LEU A 67 1.67 -7.23 -0.20
N VAL A 68 2.63 -6.30 -0.05
CA VAL A 68 3.80 -6.52 0.80
C VAL A 68 3.40 -6.67 2.27
N ALA A 69 2.53 -5.79 2.78
CA ALA A 69 2.05 -5.87 4.16
C ALA A 69 1.34 -7.20 4.43
N PHE A 70 0.45 -7.62 3.53
CA PHE A 70 -0.24 -8.90 3.64
C PHE A 70 0.72 -10.09 3.63
N ALA A 71 1.71 -10.09 2.73
CA ALA A 71 2.71 -11.15 2.65
C ALA A 71 3.55 -11.24 3.94
N VAL A 72 4.05 -10.09 4.44
CA VAL A 72 4.85 -10.04 5.67
C VAL A 72 4.04 -10.54 6.86
N VAL A 73 2.82 -10.02 7.05
CA VAL A 73 1.95 -10.44 8.16
C VAL A 73 1.65 -11.93 8.09
N SER A 74 1.38 -12.47 6.90
CA SER A 74 1.10 -13.90 6.72
C SER A 74 2.30 -14.77 7.11
N VAL A 75 3.51 -14.40 6.66
CA VAL A 75 4.74 -15.13 7.00
C VAL A 75 5.05 -15.03 8.49
N SER A 76 4.97 -13.83 9.07
CA SER A 76 5.18 -13.63 10.51
C SER A 76 4.17 -14.40 11.35
N LEU A 77 2.90 -14.45 10.93
CA LEU A 77 1.86 -15.22 11.61
C LEU A 77 2.18 -16.71 11.56
N LEU A 78 2.54 -17.25 10.40
CA LEU A 78 2.87 -18.67 10.25
C LEU A 78 4.10 -19.05 11.08
N ALA A 79 5.18 -18.28 10.97
CA ALA A 79 6.41 -18.52 11.72
C ALA A 79 6.19 -18.37 13.24
N GLY A 80 5.54 -17.29 13.66
CA GLY A 80 5.26 -17.05 15.08
C GLY A 80 4.33 -18.10 15.68
N THR A 81 3.29 -18.52 14.94
CA THR A 81 2.38 -19.57 15.38
C THR A 81 3.09 -20.92 15.47
N PHE A 82 3.93 -21.25 14.48
CA PHE A 82 4.72 -22.49 14.49
C PHE A 82 5.64 -22.55 15.70
N ILE A 83 6.42 -21.49 15.95
CA ILE A 83 7.30 -21.39 17.12
C ILE A 83 6.48 -21.48 18.42
N GLY A 84 5.35 -20.76 18.50
CA GLY A 84 4.47 -20.76 19.66
C GLY A 84 3.92 -22.15 19.99
N ILE A 85 3.48 -22.91 18.99
CA ILE A 85 3.01 -24.29 19.15
C ILE A 85 4.15 -25.19 19.65
N VAL A 86 5.33 -25.11 19.04
CA VAL A 86 6.49 -25.92 19.45
C VAL A 86 6.88 -25.62 20.90
N SER A 87 6.94 -24.35 21.29
CA SER A 87 7.26 -23.98 22.67
C SER A 87 6.19 -24.44 23.67
N ALA A 88 4.91 -24.36 23.28
CA ALA A 88 3.80 -24.80 24.12
C ALA A 88 3.78 -26.32 24.30
N TRP A 89 4.16 -27.09 23.28
CA TRP A 89 4.19 -28.55 23.34
C TRP A 89 5.39 -29.10 24.15
N ILE A 90 6.57 -28.49 24.01
CA ILE A 90 7.76 -28.92 24.75
C ILE A 90 7.63 -28.56 26.24
N GLY A 91 7.06 -27.39 26.57
CA GLY A 91 6.86 -26.93 27.94
C GLY A 91 8.17 -26.61 28.70
N GLY A 92 8.30 -25.40 29.25
CA GLY A 92 9.29 -25.13 30.30
C GLY A 92 10.69 -24.63 29.89
N LEU A 93 10.87 -23.98 28.73
CA LEU A 93 12.16 -23.33 28.41
C LEU A 93 12.33 -21.94 29.05
N TRP A 94 11.26 -21.32 29.53
CA TRP A 94 11.23 -19.96 30.11
C TRP A 94 10.37 -19.85 31.38
N ASP A 95 10.16 -20.96 32.09
CA ASP A 95 9.70 -20.89 33.50
C ASP A 95 10.86 -20.43 34.40
#